data_AF-A0A7C4Z1V3-F1
#
_entry.id   AF-A0A7C4Z1V3-F1
#
_cell.length_a   1.000
_cell.length_b   1.000
_cell.length_c   1.000
_cell.angle_alpha   90.00
_cell.angle_beta   90.00
_cell.angle_gamma   90.00
#
_symmetry.space_group_name_H-M   'P 1'
#
loop_
_entity.id
_entity.type
_entity.pdbx_description
1 polymer ?
#
loop_
_entity_poly.entity_id
_entity_poly.type
_entity_poly.pdbx_seq_one_letter_code
_entity_poly.pdbx_strand_id
1 'polypeptide(L)'
;MSALNFLLPNQLSAEDIRALGRAYFMGGSDYIPWQTEVHQQPGRLDARTHINESGCLCAPWQVNGHGRLVLATATLMNRTAPYQLALELARGKVNHLRAQAADWEAGSLQIDPELAAELRQVAVAFARAVCCQEVPQESMRLAEAAINAAVRAGDHLVATYINQVFQLRMQREGRLSSALACRILGVPPTAEQTALLKQAFTAIQIPLSWPMVEPVEGAYRWESFDALFTWARETGLTVIGGPIIDFAPNSLPGWLNQYQGDLRRIINFMDDYVEMVLQRYGETVRTWQLTAASNWPNVLGLTKEELLRLTNRLHDTALQLDAEAALILGLAQPWGESLTHQDRAFFPFLFADNLLRNRAKISAIDLELVMGVSGRGSYARDLLEVSRILDLYALLSLPLRVTLGCPSSLGPDPQADADFPVEPRGNEPEWSPEVQSEWAQQCGSLALCKPYVEAVTWTHFADDQPHQFPHCGLVDRSGSVKPALDPLRYLRQRYLR
;
A
#
# COMPACT_ATOMS: atom_id res chain seq x y z
N MET A 1 9.83 -6.49 29.32
CA MET A 1 9.88 -5.26 28.51
C MET A 1 11.31 -5.16 27.99
N SER A 2 11.49 -5.27 26.68
CA SER A 2 12.77 -5.04 26.02
C SER A 2 12.90 -3.55 25.71
N ALA A 3 14.06 -2.95 26.00
CA ALA A 3 14.31 -1.53 25.78
C ALA A 3 15.66 -1.37 25.07
N LEU A 4 15.62 -0.85 23.85
CA LEU A 4 16.82 -0.55 23.07
C LEU A 4 16.97 0.96 22.94
N ASN A 5 18.23 1.39 23.05
CA ASN A 5 18.62 2.79 22.99
C ASN A 5 19.44 3.00 21.72
N PHE A 6 19.20 4.12 21.03
CA PHE A 6 19.90 4.45 19.80
C PHE A 6 20.48 5.86 19.88
N LEU A 7 21.73 6.02 19.46
CA LEU A 7 22.36 7.30 19.20
C LEU A 7 21.88 7.82 17.84
N LEU A 8 21.57 9.11 17.81
CA LEU A 8 21.18 9.83 16.60
C LEU A 8 22.34 10.70 16.09
N PRO A 9 22.42 10.96 14.77
CA PRO A 9 23.29 11.98 14.22
C PRO A 9 22.97 13.36 14.82
N ASN A 10 24.00 14.19 15.03
CA ASN A 10 23.81 15.51 15.64
C ASN A 10 23.03 16.51 14.76
N GLN A 11 22.87 16.22 13.46
CA GLN A 11 22.35 17.15 12.46
C GLN A 11 20.94 16.81 11.95
N LEU A 12 20.18 15.96 12.65
CA LEU A 12 18.79 15.69 12.25
C LEU A 12 17.91 16.93 12.43
N SER A 13 17.06 17.19 11.43
CA SER A 13 16.08 18.27 11.53
C SER A 13 15.03 17.97 12.60
N ALA A 14 14.34 19.00 13.09
CA ALA A 14 13.23 18.80 14.03
C ALA A 14 12.10 17.95 13.43
N GLU A 15 11.93 17.99 12.12
CA GLU A 15 10.94 17.19 11.41
C GLU A 15 11.34 15.72 11.35
N ASP A 16 12.61 15.42 11.05
CA ASP A 16 13.11 14.04 11.03
C ASP A 16 13.05 13.41 12.42
N ILE A 17 13.36 14.18 13.47
CA ILE A 17 13.20 13.72 14.86
C ILE A 17 11.73 13.40 15.16
N ARG A 18 10.78 14.26 14.76
CA ARG A 18 9.34 13.97 14.94
C ARG A 18 8.93 12.72 14.18
N ALA A 19 9.41 12.54 12.95
CA ALA A 19 9.09 11.38 12.14
C ALA A 19 9.53 10.05 12.80
N LEU A 20 10.66 10.04 13.53
CA LEU A 20 11.12 8.88 14.29
C LEU A 20 10.13 8.43 15.38
N GLY A 21 9.15 9.24 15.76
CA GLY A 21 8.04 8.81 16.64
C GLY A 21 7.16 7.70 16.08
N ARG A 22 7.27 7.44 14.78
CA ARG A 22 6.59 6.33 14.10
C ARG A 22 7.46 5.08 13.99
N ALA A 23 8.62 5.06 14.63
CA ALA A 23 9.46 3.86 14.64
C ALA A 23 8.75 2.72 15.38
N TYR A 24 8.96 1.49 14.93
CA TYR A 24 8.37 0.30 15.53
C TYR A 24 9.29 -0.90 15.39
N PHE A 25 9.14 -1.88 16.26
CA PHE A 25 9.86 -3.14 16.12
C PHE A 25 9.06 -4.09 15.25
N MET A 26 9.74 -4.97 14.54
CA MET A 26 9.13 -6.13 13.89
C MET A 26 9.96 -7.37 14.21
N GLY A 27 9.31 -8.54 14.19
CA GLY A 27 10.03 -9.80 14.36
C GLY A 27 9.19 -11.02 14.00
N GLY A 28 9.73 -12.19 14.32
CA GLY A 28 9.27 -13.48 13.80
C GLY A 28 9.67 -13.69 12.33
N SER A 29 9.36 -14.87 11.79
CA SER A 29 9.53 -15.17 10.36
C SER A 29 8.66 -14.29 9.46
N ASP A 30 7.57 -13.77 10.01
CA ASP A 30 6.49 -13.13 9.27
C ASP A 30 6.59 -11.59 9.30
N TYR A 31 7.68 -11.04 9.88
CA TYR A 31 7.95 -9.61 9.99
C TYR A 31 6.80 -8.78 10.59
N ILE A 32 6.11 -9.36 11.58
CA ILE A 32 4.93 -8.77 12.20
C ILE A 32 5.37 -7.53 13.00
N PRO A 33 4.77 -6.36 12.75
CA PRO A 33 4.98 -5.17 13.58
C PRO A 33 4.54 -5.41 15.03
N TRP A 34 5.33 -4.90 15.95
CA TRP A 34 5.08 -4.91 17.37
C TRP A 34 4.66 -3.52 17.82
N GLN A 35 3.78 -3.47 18.80
CA GLN A 35 3.53 -2.23 19.52
C GLN A 35 4.81 -1.79 20.22
N THR A 36 5.23 -0.56 19.90
CA THR A 36 6.50 0.00 20.37
C THR A 36 6.26 1.40 20.92
N GLU A 37 6.67 1.60 22.17
CA GLU A 37 6.77 2.94 22.76
C GLU A 37 8.08 3.58 22.31
N VAL A 38 8.00 4.75 21.69
CA VAL A 38 9.17 5.48 21.21
C VAL A 38 9.27 6.83 21.92
N HIS A 39 10.43 7.10 22.50
CA HIS A 39 10.74 8.38 23.13
C HIS A 39 11.96 9.02 22.46
N GLN A 40 11.77 10.20 21.87
CA GLN A 40 12.88 10.99 21.33
C GLN A 40 13.48 11.84 22.44
N GLN A 41 14.81 11.85 22.51
CA GLN A 41 15.60 12.73 23.38
C GLN A 41 16.67 13.43 22.53
N PRO A 42 17.28 14.53 23.02
CA PRO A 42 18.38 15.16 22.30
C PRO A 42 19.51 14.16 22.00
N GLY A 43 19.73 13.88 20.71
CA GLY A 43 20.76 12.95 20.23
C GLY A 43 20.47 11.46 20.48
N ARG A 44 19.28 11.09 20.97
CA ARG A 44 18.92 9.71 21.30
C ARG A 44 17.48 9.34 20.96
N LEU A 45 17.27 8.07 20.65
CA LEU A 45 15.96 7.45 20.49
C LEU A 45 15.89 6.23 21.40
N ASP A 46 14.90 6.20 22.28
CA ASP A 46 14.63 5.03 23.13
C ASP A 46 13.37 4.35 22.60
N ALA A 47 13.48 3.06 22.25
CA ALA A 47 12.36 2.25 21.73
C ALA A 47 12.13 1.04 22.66
N ARG A 48 10.88 0.85 23.10
CA ARG A 48 10.51 -0.18 24.07
C ARG A 48 9.36 -1.03 23.54
N THR A 49 9.42 -2.32 23.83
CA THR A 49 8.34 -3.26 23.53
C THR A 49 8.12 -4.24 24.68
N HIS A 50 6.91 -4.76 24.80
CA HIS A 50 6.57 -5.81 25.76
C HIS A 50 7.13 -7.18 25.37
N ILE A 51 7.46 -7.37 24.08
CA ILE A 51 8.00 -8.61 23.54
C ILE A 51 9.49 -8.71 23.90
N ASN A 52 9.88 -9.85 24.47
CA ASN A 52 11.27 -10.10 24.88
C ASN A 52 11.98 -11.04 23.90
N GLU A 53 11.94 -10.67 22.62
CA GLU A 53 12.57 -11.39 21.52
C GLU A 53 13.46 -10.45 20.71
N SER A 54 14.39 -11.02 19.93
CA SER A 54 15.20 -10.25 19.00
C SER A 54 14.34 -9.80 17.82
N GLY A 55 14.47 -8.54 17.42
CA GLY A 55 13.68 -7.94 16.35
C GLY A 55 14.44 -6.88 15.57
N CYS A 56 13.86 -6.43 14.46
CA CYS A 56 14.38 -5.34 13.65
C CYS A 56 13.62 -4.07 14.00
N LEU A 57 14.32 -2.94 14.15
CA LEU A 57 13.68 -1.64 14.27
C LEU A 57 13.39 -1.10 12.87
N CYS A 58 12.14 -0.78 12.59
CA CYS A 58 11.73 0.03 11.44
C CYS A 58 11.62 1.49 11.85
N ALA A 59 12.23 2.39 11.09
CA ALA A 59 12.24 3.82 11.41
C ALA A 59 12.18 4.67 10.13
N PRO A 60 11.35 5.73 10.10
CA PRO A 60 11.40 6.72 9.03
C PRO A 60 12.78 7.40 8.99
N TRP A 61 13.37 7.47 7.81
CA TRP A 61 14.71 8.00 7.59
C TRP A 61 14.76 8.78 6.29
N GLN A 62 15.44 9.93 6.31
CA GLN A 62 15.61 10.75 5.11
C GLN A 62 16.64 10.11 4.18
N VAL A 63 16.27 9.90 2.91
CA VAL A 63 17.15 9.37 1.87
C VAL A 63 17.22 10.39 0.72
N ASN A 64 18.43 10.79 0.35
CA ASN A 64 18.65 11.84 -0.64
C ASN A 64 18.08 11.41 -1.99
N GLY A 65 17.23 12.26 -2.58
CA GLY A 65 16.53 12.01 -3.85
C GLY A 65 15.30 11.09 -3.75
N HIS A 66 15.07 10.42 -2.61
CA HIS A 66 13.96 9.47 -2.45
C HIS A 66 12.94 9.92 -1.41
N GLY A 67 13.25 10.99 -0.67
CA GLY A 67 12.41 11.46 0.42
C GLY A 67 12.60 10.62 1.69
N ARG A 68 11.59 10.70 2.55
CA ARG A 68 11.53 9.97 3.82
C ARG A 68 10.94 8.58 3.58
N LEU A 69 11.78 7.56 3.70
CA LEU A 69 11.40 6.16 3.61
C LEU A 69 11.48 5.53 4.99
N VAL A 70 10.65 4.53 5.33
CA VAL A 70 10.98 3.71 6.51
C VAL A 70 11.92 2.58 6.12
N LEU A 71 13.03 2.54 6.84
CA LEU A 71 14.09 1.57 6.69
C LEU A 71 14.07 0.64 7.90
N ALA A 72 14.50 -0.59 7.70
CA ALA A 72 14.64 -1.58 8.77
C ALA A 72 16.11 -1.78 9.13
N THR A 73 16.40 -2.00 10.41
CA THR A 73 17.69 -2.53 10.85
C THR A 73 17.80 -4.03 10.53
N ALA A 74 18.99 -4.60 10.71
CA ALA A 74 19.09 -6.04 10.93
C ALA A 74 18.51 -6.42 12.30
N THR A 75 18.37 -7.72 12.59
CA THR A 75 17.92 -8.20 13.90
C THR A 75 18.89 -7.73 14.99
N LEU A 76 18.37 -7.04 16.02
CA LEU A 76 19.14 -6.48 17.10
C LEU A 76 19.07 -7.36 18.36
N MET A 77 20.19 -7.45 19.07
CA MET A 77 20.26 -8.11 20.37
C MET A 77 19.87 -7.11 21.47
N ASN A 78 19.22 -7.60 22.52
CA ASN A 78 18.95 -6.77 23.69
C ASN A 78 20.28 -6.46 24.43
N ARG A 79 20.61 -5.17 24.58
CA ARG A 79 21.82 -4.72 25.29
C ARG A 79 21.64 -3.31 25.89
N THR A 80 22.42 -3.02 26.92
CA THR A 80 22.44 -1.71 27.59
C THR A 80 23.14 -0.63 26.77
N ALA A 81 24.22 -0.97 26.07
CA ALA A 81 24.98 -0.05 25.23
C ALA A 81 24.15 0.40 24.02
N PRO A 82 24.06 1.71 23.74
CA PRO A 82 23.22 2.18 22.65
C PRO A 82 23.75 1.71 21.29
N TYR A 83 22.83 1.52 20.34
CA TYR A 83 23.15 1.32 18.92
C TYR A 83 23.37 2.67 18.24
N GLN A 84 24.05 2.70 17.10
CA GLN A 84 24.11 3.89 16.25
C GLN A 84 23.01 3.73 15.18
N LEU A 85 21.95 4.54 15.23
CA LEU A 85 20.74 4.27 14.44
C LEU A 85 21.04 4.19 12.94
N ALA A 86 21.72 5.21 12.39
CA ALA A 86 22.06 5.24 10.96
C ALA A 86 22.91 4.03 10.54
N LEU A 87 23.82 3.57 11.41
CA LEU A 87 24.66 2.40 11.12
C LEU A 87 23.86 1.10 11.06
N GLU A 88 22.90 0.92 11.97
CA GLU A 88 22.07 -0.28 11.98
C GLU A 88 21.02 -0.27 10.87
N LEU A 89 20.48 0.90 10.50
CA LEU A 89 19.63 1.05 9.30
C LEU A 89 20.42 0.76 8.03
N ALA A 90 21.67 1.23 7.93
CA ALA A 90 22.56 0.88 6.83
C ALA A 90 22.81 -0.63 6.79
N ARG A 91 23.05 -1.27 7.94
CA ARG A 91 23.25 -2.72 8.03
C ARG A 91 22.05 -3.48 7.49
N GLY A 92 20.84 -3.10 7.91
CA GLY A 92 19.61 -3.73 7.45
C GLY A 92 19.40 -3.53 5.95
N LYS A 93 19.45 -2.29 5.45
CA LYS A 93 19.23 -2.00 4.03
C LYS A 93 20.25 -2.68 3.11
N VAL A 94 21.53 -2.66 3.47
CA VAL A 94 22.60 -3.34 2.70
C VAL A 94 22.40 -4.86 2.72
N ASN A 95 21.97 -5.43 3.86
CA ASN A 95 21.66 -6.85 3.95
C ASN A 95 20.46 -7.22 3.07
N HIS A 96 19.37 -6.45 3.11
CA HIS A 96 18.19 -6.68 2.26
C HIS A 96 18.56 -6.62 0.77
N LEU A 97 19.32 -5.61 0.36
CA LEU A 97 19.77 -5.48 -1.03
C LEU A 97 20.60 -6.69 -1.48
N ARG A 98 21.59 -7.08 -0.68
CA ARG A 98 22.47 -8.21 -1.03
C ARG A 98 21.74 -9.54 -1.06
N ALA A 99 20.85 -9.78 -0.10
CA ALA A 99 20.02 -10.98 -0.05
C ALA A 99 19.12 -11.04 -1.29
N GLN A 100 18.41 -9.96 -1.59
CA GLN A 100 17.51 -9.92 -2.74
C GLN A 100 18.24 -10.08 -4.08
N ALA A 101 19.42 -9.46 -4.24
CA ALA A 101 20.25 -9.62 -5.42
C ALA A 101 20.69 -11.08 -5.60
N ALA A 102 21.13 -11.73 -4.52
CA ALA A 102 21.53 -13.14 -4.56
C ALA A 102 20.35 -14.07 -4.87
N ASP A 103 19.18 -13.83 -4.27
CA ASP A 103 17.97 -14.61 -4.51
C ASP A 103 17.50 -14.48 -5.97
N TRP A 104 17.53 -13.27 -6.53
CA TRP A 104 17.17 -13.05 -7.93
C TRP A 104 18.20 -13.58 -8.91
N GLU A 105 19.50 -13.46 -8.63
CA GLU A 105 20.55 -14.08 -9.44
C GLU A 105 20.41 -15.61 -9.44
N ALA A 106 20.12 -16.23 -8.30
CA ALA A 106 19.79 -17.65 -8.22
C ALA A 106 18.50 -17.99 -9.01
N GLY A 107 17.55 -17.05 -9.05
CA GLY A 107 16.36 -17.06 -9.93
C GLY A 107 16.65 -16.74 -11.40
N SER A 108 17.91 -16.74 -11.84
CA SER A 108 18.38 -16.47 -13.21
C SER A 108 18.30 -15.01 -13.67
N LEU A 109 18.10 -14.04 -12.76
CA LEU A 109 18.25 -12.62 -13.10
C LEU A 109 19.68 -12.35 -13.55
N GLN A 110 19.84 -11.75 -14.72
CA GLN A 110 21.15 -11.35 -15.22
C GLN A 110 21.55 -10.01 -14.60
N ILE A 111 22.58 -10.01 -13.75
CA ILE A 111 23.15 -8.79 -13.18
C ILE A 111 24.24 -8.26 -14.13
N ASP A 112 24.04 -7.07 -14.66
CA ASP A 112 25.02 -6.44 -15.54
C ASP A 112 26.26 -5.93 -14.76
N PRO A 113 27.37 -5.62 -15.45
CA PRO A 113 28.61 -5.20 -14.80
C PRO A 113 28.50 -3.89 -14.00
N GLU A 114 27.59 -2.98 -14.38
CA GLU A 114 27.37 -1.70 -13.71
C GLU A 114 26.68 -1.93 -12.37
N LEU A 115 25.55 -2.64 -12.36
CA LEU A 115 24.86 -3.04 -11.13
C LEU A 115 25.76 -3.87 -10.22
N ALA A 116 26.55 -4.81 -10.77
CA ALA A 116 27.53 -5.56 -9.99
C ALA A 116 28.60 -4.66 -9.33
N ALA A 117 29.01 -3.59 -10.01
CA ALA A 117 29.94 -2.61 -9.46
C ALA A 117 29.29 -1.77 -8.35
N GLU A 118 28.05 -1.33 -8.52
CA GLU A 118 27.28 -0.62 -7.50
C GLU A 118 27.11 -1.45 -6.23
N LEU A 119 26.73 -2.73 -6.36
CA LEU A 119 26.60 -3.65 -5.21
C LEU A 119 27.92 -3.79 -4.43
N ARG A 120 29.07 -3.85 -5.13
CA ARG A 120 30.39 -3.84 -4.49
C ARG A 120 30.68 -2.52 -3.79
N GLN A 121 30.38 -1.39 -4.42
CA GLN A 121 30.59 -0.06 -3.84
C GLN A 121 29.75 0.14 -2.56
N VAL A 122 28.50 -0.32 -2.56
CA VAL A 122 27.63 -0.32 -1.37
C VAL A 122 28.26 -1.11 -0.23
N ALA A 123 28.76 -2.32 -0.51
CA ALA A 123 29.43 -3.14 0.51
C ALA A 123 30.69 -2.45 1.07
N VAL A 124 31.49 -1.80 0.22
CA VAL A 124 32.69 -1.04 0.64
C VAL A 124 32.31 0.19 1.48
N ALA A 125 31.30 0.95 1.06
CA ALA A 125 30.82 2.12 1.79
C ALA A 125 30.33 1.73 3.19
N PHE A 126 29.56 0.64 3.29
CA PHE A 126 29.10 0.11 4.57
C PHE A 126 30.27 -0.38 5.45
N ALA A 127 31.23 -1.11 4.88
CA ALA A 127 32.41 -1.58 5.61
C ALA A 127 33.20 -0.41 6.23
N ARG A 128 33.35 0.70 5.49
CA ARG A 128 33.97 1.93 6.04
C ARG A 128 33.21 2.47 7.25
N ALA A 129 31.88 2.53 7.18
CA ALA A 129 31.07 2.97 8.31
C ALA A 129 31.26 2.08 9.56
N VAL A 130 31.29 0.75 9.37
CA VAL A 130 31.52 -0.22 10.45
C VAL A 130 32.92 -0.09 11.05
N CYS A 131 33.96 0.09 10.22
CA CYS A 131 35.34 0.27 10.71
C CYS A 131 35.56 1.58 11.50
N CYS A 132 34.64 2.54 11.39
CA CYS A 132 34.70 3.81 12.12
C CYS A 132 33.78 3.85 13.36
N GLN A 133 33.24 2.72 13.81
CA GLN A 133 32.27 2.64 14.93
C GLN A 133 32.71 3.36 16.21
N GLU A 134 34.00 3.37 16.52
CA GLU A 134 34.60 4.04 17.68
C GLU A 134 34.49 5.58 17.62
N VAL A 135 34.18 6.13 16.45
CA VAL A 135 33.91 7.57 16.22
C VAL A 135 32.46 7.70 15.73
N PRO A 136 31.45 7.71 16.63
CA PRO A 136 30.05 7.51 16.26
C PRO A 136 29.50 8.46 15.21
N GLN A 137 29.85 9.75 15.27
CA GLN A 137 29.36 10.74 14.30
C GLN A 137 29.91 10.49 12.89
N GLU A 138 31.19 10.10 12.77
CA GLU A 138 31.79 9.76 11.48
C GLU A 138 31.25 8.44 10.94
N SER A 139 31.06 7.43 11.82
CA SER A 139 30.42 6.17 11.45
C SER A 139 29.01 6.38 10.91
N MET A 140 28.18 7.19 11.60
CA MET A 140 26.81 7.48 11.16
C MET A 140 26.79 8.28 9.86
N ARG A 141 27.69 9.26 9.67
CA ARG A 141 27.82 9.99 8.40
C ARG A 141 28.19 9.07 7.22
N LEU A 142 29.12 8.14 7.44
CA LEU A 142 29.48 7.13 6.44
C LEU A 142 28.34 6.12 6.21
N ALA A 143 27.57 5.79 7.25
CA ALA A 143 26.41 4.92 7.16
C ALA A 143 25.28 5.56 6.34
N GLU A 144 25.03 6.86 6.48
CA GLU A 144 24.09 7.60 5.63
C GLU A 144 24.51 7.56 4.15
N ALA A 145 25.81 7.69 3.86
CA ALA A 145 26.31 7.52 2.50
C ALA A 145 26.06 6.08 1.97
N ALA A 146 26.21 5.07 2.83
CA ALA A 146 25.91 3.68 2.48
C ALA A 146 24.41 3.43 2.27
N ILE A 147 23.52 4.02 3.08
CA ILE A 147 22.06 3.96 2.88
C ILE A 147 21.68 4.54 1.52
N ASN A 148 22.17 5.75 1.21
CA ASN A 148 21.87 6.42 -0.05
C ASN A 148 22.34 5.60 -1.26
N ALA A 149 23.55 5.01 -1.18
CA ALA A 149 24.06 4.13 -2.23
C ALA A 149 23.24 2.83 -2.35
N ALA A 150 22.81 2.25 -1.21
CA ALA A 150 22.04 1.01 -1.20
C ALA A 150 20.61 1.18 -1.72
N VAL A 151 19.95 2.31 -1.47
CA VAL A 151 18.63 2.61 -2.04
C VAL A 151 18.72 2.76 -3.55
N ARG A 152 19.66 3.57 -4.06
CA ARG A 152 19.88 3.73 -5.51
C ARG A 152 20.21 2.42 -6.23
N ALA A 153 21.12 1.62 -5.67
CA ALA A 153 21.43 0.30 -6.22
C ALA A 153 20.22 -0.66 -6.14
N GLY A 154 19.35 -0.47 -5.15
CA GLY A 154 18.06 -1.18 -5.05
C GLY A 154 17.11 -0.82 -6.19
N ASP A 155 16.99 0.45 -6.54
CA ASP A 155 16.16 0.88 -7.67
C ASP A 155 16.68 0.33 -9.00
N HIS A 156 18.01 0.35 -9.19
CA HIS A 156 18.62 -0.25 -10.37
C HIS A 156 18.37 -1.77 -10.42
N LEU A 157 18.56 -2.49 -9.30
CA LEU A 157 18.25 -3.92 -9.20
C LEU A 157 16.79 -4.22 -9.55
N VAL A 158 15.84 -3.45 -9.02
CA VAL A 158 14.41 -3.61 -9.31
C VAL A 158 14.10 -3.28 -10.77
N ALA A 159 14.69 -2.23 -11.34
CA ALA A 159 14.52 -1.90 -12.76
C ALA A 159 15.02 -3.03 -13.68
N THR A 160 16.18 -3.61 -13.37
CA THR A 160 16.73 -4.77 -14.07
C THR A 160 15.80 -5.98 -13.97
N TYR A 161 15.23 -6.24 -12.78
CA TYR A 161 14.21 -7.27 -12.59
C TYR A 161 12.96 -7.03 -13.44
N ILE A 162 12.36 -5.84 -13.35
CA ILE A 162 11.16 -5.45 -14.11
C ILE A 162 11.37 -5.68 -15.61
N ASN A 163 12.49 -5.20 -16.15
CA ASN A 163 12.81 -5.30 -17.57
C ASN A 163 12.91 -6.76 -18.04
N GLN A 164 13.64 -7.60 -17.31
CA GLN A 164 13.82 -9.00 -17.69
C GLN A 164 12.52 -9.80 -17.55
N VAL A 165 11.75 -9.58 -16.47
CA VAL A 165 10.49 -10.28 -16.26
C VAL A 165 9.45 -9.88 -17.32
N PHE A 166 9.32 -8.60 -17.64
CA PHE A 166 8.45 -8.17 -18.74
C PHE A 166 8.90 -8.78 -20.08
N GLN A 167 10.19 -8.75 -20.40
CA GLN A 167 10.69 -9.34 -21.64
C GLN A 167 10.32 -10.83 -21.73
N LEU A 168 10.55 -11.60 -20.67
CA LEU A 168 10.21 -13.03 -20.62
C LEU A 168 8.70 -13.27 -20.77
N ARG A 169 7.86 -12.50 -20.08
CA ARG A 169 6.40 -12.64 -20.18
C ARG A 169 5.88 -12.22 -21.56
N MET A 170 6.43 -11.16 -22.15
CA MET A 170 6.07 -10.71 -23.50
C MET A 170 6.47 -11.71 -24.57
N GLN A 171 7.61 -12.39 -24.43
CA GLN A 171 8.00 -13.47 -25.35
C GLN A 171 7.04 -14.66 -25.29
N ARG A 172 6.46 -14.95 -24.12
CA ARG A 172 5.54 -16.09 -23.91
C ARG A 172 4.10 -15.77 -24.32
N GLU A 173 3.60 -14.59 -23.96
CA GLU A 173 2.17 -14.25 -24.03
C GLU A 173 1.85 -13.17 -25.09
N GLY A 174 2.86 -12.49 -25.64
CA GLY A 174 2.73 -11.35 -26.55
C GLY A 174 2.29 -10.07 -25.83
N ARG A 175 1.06 -10.08 -25.29
CA ARG A 175 0.49 -9.02 -24.42
C ARG A 175 -0.16 -9.66 -23.20
N LEU A 176 0.04 -9.03 -22.03
CA LEU A 176 -0.44 -9.53 -20.74
C LEU A 176 -1.97 -9.43 -20.68
N SER A 177 -2.59 -10.43 -20.06
CA SER A 177 -4.02 -10.39 -19.71
C SER A 177 -4.32 -9.63 -18.42
N SER A 178 -3.29 -9.13 -17.73
CA SER A 178 -3.46 -8.32 -16.52
C SER A 178 -4.25 -7.04 -16.81
N ALA A 179 -5.10 -6.64 -15.88
CA ALA A 179 -5.88 -5.41 -15.99
C ALA A 179 -5.12 -4.19 -15.44
N LEU A 180 -5.29 -3.04 -16.08
CA LEU A 180 -4.96 -1.74 -15.51
C LEU A 180 -6.27 -0.96 -15.40
N ALA A 181 -6.67 -0.69 -14.16
CA ALA A 181 -7.93 -0.08 -13.81
C ALA A 181 -7.76 1.30 -13.17
N CYS A 182 -8.81 2.10 -13.20
CA CYS A 182 -8.92 3.35 -12.45
C CYS A 182 -10.28 3.40 -11.77
N ARG A 183 -10.33 3.86 -10.52
CA ARG A 183 -11.59 4.07 -9.80
C ARG A 183 -12.29 5.34 -10.29
N ILE A 184 -13.59 5.22 -10.58
CA ILE A 184 -14.45 6.32 -10.99
C ILE A 184 -15.45 6.58 -9.86
N LEU A 185 -15.47 7.82 -9.37
CA LEU A 185 -16.21 8.20 -8.17
C LEU A 185 -17.41 9.08 -8.53
N GLY A 186 -18.55 8.83 -7.88
CA GLY A 186 -19.70 9.74 -7.78
C GLY A 186 -20.49 9.96 -9.07
N VAL A 187 -19.85 10.44 -10.14
CA VAL A 187 -20.50 10.90 -11.37
C VAL A 187 -19.79 10.41 -12.63
N PRO A 188 -20.53 10.17 -13.74
CA PRO A 188 -19.93 9.84 -15.02
C PRO A 188 -18.93 10.90 -15.50
N PRO A 189 -17.71 10.49 -15.91
CA PRO A 189 -16.75 11.40 -16.54
C PRO A 189 -17.29 12.04 -17.81
N THR A 190 -16.75 13.20 -18.18
CA THR A 190 -17.07 13.87 -19.46
C THR A 190 -16.62 13.01 -20.66
N ALA A 191 -17.06 13.36 -21.87
CA ALA A 191 -16.63 12.65 -23.09
C ALA A 191 -15.10 12.72 -23.29
N GLU A 192 -14.48 13.87 -23.00
CA GLU A 192 -13.03 14.05 -23.09
C GLU A 192 -12.29 13.19 -22.06
N GLN A 193 -12.74 13.21 -20.81
CA GLN A 193 -12.21 12.36 -19.74
C GLN A 193 -12.39 10.87 -20.05
N THR A 194 -13.54 10.49 -20.61
CA THR A 194 -13.83 9.12 -21.05
C THR A 194 -12.84 8.68 -22.14
N ALA A 195 -12.50 9.57 -23.09
CA ALA A 195 -11.50 9.28 -24.11
C ALA A 195 -10.10 9.06 -23.50
N LEU A 196 -9.71 9.87 -22.52
CA LEU A 196 -8.46 9.70 -21.77
C LEU A 196 -8.42 8.35 -21.03
N LEU A 197 -9.50 8.00 -20.32
CA LEU A 197 -9.63 6.72 -19.63
C LEU A 197 -9.48 5.54 -20.59
N LYS A 198 -10.16 5.56 -21.74
CA LYS A 198 -10.06 4.53 -22.78
C LYS A 198 -8.66 4.43 -23.41
N GLN A 199 -7.83 5.46 -23.31
CA GLN A 199 -6.43 5.43 -23.76
C GLN A 199 -5.49 4.87 -22.70
N ALA A 200 -5.77 5.10 -21.42
CA ALA A 200 -4.87 4.75 -20.32
C ALA A 200 -5.20 3.42 -19.64
N PHE A 201 -6.46 2.99 -19.63
CA PHE A 201 -6.92 1.85 -18.84
C PHE A 201 -7.60 0.76 -19.68
N THR A 202 -7.53 -0.48 -19.21
CA THR A 202 -8.26 -1.63 -19.77
C THR A 202 -9.54 -1.94 -18.99
N ALA A 203 -9.63 -1.44 -17.76
CA ALA A 203 -10.78 -1.61 -16.89
C ALA A 203 -11.11 -0.32 -16.12
N ILE A 204 -12.30 -0.26 -15.56
CA ILE A 204 -12.72 0.75 -14.59
C ILE A 204 -13.27 0.04 -13.36
N GLN A 205 -13.11 0.68 -12.21
CA GLN A 205 -13.67 0.21 -10.96
C GLN A 205 -14.64 1.26 -10.40
N ILE A 206 -15.81 0.83 -9.92
CA ILE A 206 -16.84 1.74 -9.39
C ILE A 206 -17.05 1.41 -7.90
N PRO A 207 -16.40 2.16 -6.99
CA PRO A 207 -16.64 2.05 -5.55
C PRO A 207 -18.09 2.37 -5.20
N LEU A 208 -18.74 1.51 -4.43
CA LEU A 208 -20.12 1.69 -4.00
C LEU A 208 -20.11 2.19 -2.57
N SER A 209 -19.83 3.48 -2.41
CA SER A 209 -19.80 4.13 -1.10
C SER A 209 -21.17 4.05 -0.45
N TRP A 210 -21.31 3.17 0.54
CA TRP A 210 -22.56 2.96 1.28
C TRP A 210 -23.11 4.25 1.92
N PRO A 211 -22.29 5.15 2.52
CA PRO A 211 -22.79 6.45 2.98
C PRO A 211 -23.46 7.30 1.90
N MET A 212 -23.03 7.19 0.64
CA MET A 212 -23.66 7.92 -0.46
C MET A 212 -24.97 7.26 -0.91
N VAL A 213 -25.04 5.92 -0.86
CA VAL A 213 -26.24 5.17 -1.19
C VAL A 213 -27.30 5.31 -0.10
N GLU A 214 -26.92 5.22 1.16
CA GLU A 214 -27.84 5.24 2.31
C GLU A 214 -27.37 6.26 3.35
N PRO A 215 -27.45 7.57 3.05
CA PRO A 215 -27.00 8.61 3.97
C PRO A 215 -27.82 8.66 5.26
N VAL A 216 -29.06 8.18 5.22
CA VAL A 216 -29.97 8.02 6.36
C VAL A 216 -30.53 6.61 6.31
N GLU A 217 -30.58 5.93 7.45
CA GLU A 217 -31.11 4.56 7.60
C GLU A 217 -32.46 4.40 6.88
N GLY A 218 -32.53 3.46 5.94
CA GLY A 218 -33.68 3.14 5.11
C GLY A 218 -33.92 4.06 3.91
N ALA A 219 -33.15 5.13 3.72
CA ALA A 219 -33.34 6.11 2.64
C ALA A 219 -32.26 5.95 1.54
N TYR A 220 -32.54 5.07 0.59
CA TYR A 220 -31.63 4.73 -0.50
C TYR A 220 -31.64 5.73 -1.65
N ARG A 221 -30.46 6.02 -2.21
CA ARG A 221 -30.18 6.90 -3.36
C ARG A 221 -29.26 6.18 -4.33
N TRP A 222 -29.82 5.73 -5.45
CA TRP A 222 -29.10 4.92 -6.44
C TRP A 222 -28.78 5.70 -7.72
N GLU A 223 -29.37 6.87 -7.91
CA GLU A 223 -29.42 7.60 -9.18
C GLU A 223 -28.02 7.86 -9.76
N SER A 224 -27.08 8.29 -8.91
CA SER A 224 -25.69 8.58 -9.30
C SER A 224 -24.95 7.32 -9.75
N PHE A 225 -25.16 6.20 -9.04
CA PHE A 225 -24.55 4.92 -9.35
C PHE A 225 -25.19 4.25 -10.58
N ASP A 226 -26.49 4.39 -10.75
CA ASP A 226 -27.19 3.92 -11.95
C ASP A 226 -26.66 4.62 -13.20
N ALA A 227 -26.47 5.94 -13.12
CA ALA A 227 -25.86 6.72 -14.19
C ALA A 227 -24.42 6.27 -14.47
N LEU A 228 -23.63 6.01 -13.43
CA LEU A 228 -22.26 5.49 -13.55
C LEU A 228 -22.22 4.11 -14.21
N PHE A 229 -23.05 3.15 -13.76
CA PHE A 229 -23.10 1.81 -14.37
C PHE A 229 -23.64 1.83 -15.80
N THR A 230 -24.57 2.74 -16.11
CA THR A 230 -25.05 2.95 -17.47
C THR A 230 -23.93 3.45 -18.37
N TRP A 231 -23.23 4.52 -17.95
CA TRP A 231 -22.05 5.02 -18.66
C TRP A 231 -20.98 3.94 -18.82
N ALA A 232 -20.68 3.18 -17.76
CA ALA A 232 -19.66 2.15 -17.74
C ALA A 232 -19.90 1.07 -18.80
N ARG A 233 -21.16 0.63 -18.98
CA ARG A 233 -21.55 -0.34 -20.03
C ARG A 233 -21.25 0.18 -21.44
N GLU A 234 -21.39 1.49 -21.67
CA GLU A 234 -21.16 2.13 -22.97
C GLU A 234 -19.67 2.39 -23.25
N THR A 235 -18.79 2.28 -22.25
CA THR A 235 -17.35 2.51 -22.42
C THR A 235 -16.65 1.41 -23.22
N GLY A 236 -17.12 0.16 -23.10
CA GLY A 236 -16.41 -1.02 -23.61
C GLY A 236 -15.17 -1.43 -22.80
N LEU A 237 -14.93 -0.79 -21.64
CA LEU A 237 -13.92 -1.22 -20.66
C LEU A 237 -14.50 -2.32 -19.76
N THR A 238 -13.63 -3.17 -19.21
CA THR A 238 -14.07 -4.13 -18.19
C THR A 238 -14.52 -3.38 -16.94
N VAL A 239 -15.70 -3.73 -16.41
CA VAL A 239 -16.27 -3.09 -15.22
C VAL A 239 -16.05 -3.98 -14.00
N ILE A 240 -15.42 -3.41 -12.97
CA ILE A 240 -15.27 -4.02 -11.64
C ILE A 240 -16.16 -3.24 -10.68
N GLY A 241 -17.00 -3.94 -9.93
CA GLY A 241 -17.84 -3.32 -8.90
C GLY A 241 -17.13 -3.29 -7.56
N GLY A 242 -17.33 -2.22 -6.79
CA GLY A 242 -16.88 -2.11 -5.41
C GLY A 242 -15.57 -1.33 -5.19
N PRO A 243 -15.07 -1.20 -3.95
CA PRO A 243 -15.53 -1.93 -2.76
C PRO A 243 -17.02 -1.74 -2.47
N ILE A 244 -17.71 -2.83 -2.14
CA ILE A 244 -19.10 -2.78 -1.67
C ILE A 244 -19.10 -2.33 -0.20
N ILE A 245 -18.34 -3.01 0.64
CA ILE A 245 -18.11 -2.61 2.03
C ILE A 245 -16.67 -2.13 2.17
N ASP A 246 -16.48 -0.92 2.67
CA ASP A 246 -15.16 -0.44 3.07
C ASP A 246 -15.15 -0.21 4.57
N PHE A 247 -14.27 -0.93 5.25
CA PHE A 247 -14.19 -0.95 6.71
C PHE A 247 -13.38 0.20 7.31
N ALA A 248 -12.78 1.06 6.49
CA ALA A 248 -12.06 2.22 7.00
C ALA A 248 -13.00 3.23 7.67
N PRO A 249 -12.45 4.16 8.49
CA PRO A 249 -13.20 5.25 9.09
C PRO A 249 -13.92 6.06 8.00
N ASN A 250 -15.07 6.63 8.35
CA ASN A 250 -15.93 7.45 7.48
C ASN A 250 -16.44 6.77 6.19
N SER A 251 -16.09 5.50 5.96
CA SER A 251 -16.47 4.74 4.76
C SER A 251 -17.75 3.92 4.94
N LEU A 252 -18.25 3.85 6.19
CA LEU A 252 -19.54 3.26 6.58
C LEU A 252 -20.55 4.35 6.94
N PRO A 253 -21.86 4.16 6.71
CA PRO A 253 -22.86 5.16 7.05
C PRO A 253 -22.81 5.57 8.51
N GLY A 254 -22.85 6.88 8.78
CA GLY A 254 -22.69 7.41 10.14
C GLY A 254 -23.77 6.95 11.12
N TRP A 255 -24.95 6.55 10.62
CA TRP A 255 -26.03 6.00 11.44
C TRP A 255 -25.71 4.62 12.02
N LEU A 256 -24.77 3.85 11.46
CA LEU A 256 -24.35 2.55 12.02
C LEU A 256 -23.68 2.69 13.40
N ASN A 257 -23.16 3.87 13.73
CA ASN A 257 -22.54 4.13 15.04
C ASN A 257 -23.50 3.89 16.22
N GLN A 258 -24.82 4.01 16.02
CA GLN A 258 -25.81 3.74 17.07
C GLN A 258 -25.92 2.24 17.42
N TYR A 259 -25.35 1.36 16.60
CA TYR A 259 -25.37 -0.10 16.76
C TYR A 259 -23.98 -0.66 17.11
N GLN A 260 -23.05 0.19 17.56
CA GLN A 260 -21.69 -0.21 17.93
C GLN A 260 -21.70 -1.40 18.91
N GLY A 261 -20.98 -2.47 18.58
CA GLY A 261 -20.91 -3.70 19.38
C GLY A 261 -22.10 -4.65 19.23
N ASP A 262 -23.18 -4.30 18.50
CA ASP A 262 -24.26 -5.23 18.14
C ASP A 262 -23.94 -5.94 16.82
N LEU A 263 -23.05 -6.92 16.89
CA LEU A 263 -22.60 -7.69 15.72
C LEU A 263 -23.78 -8.26 14.90
N ARG A 264 -24.86 -8.70 15.55
CA ARG A 264 -25.99 -9.30 14.84
C ARG A 264 -26.70 -8.27 13.95
N ARG A 265 -26.97 -7.08 14.48
CA ARG A 265 -27.58 -6.00 13.68
C ARG A 265 -26.64 -5.52 12.58
N ILE A 266 -25.36 -5.36 12.89
CA ILE A 266 -24.34 -4.95 11.91
C ILE A 266 -24.28 -5.96 10.74
N ILE A 267 -24.26 -7.27 11.04
CA ILE A 267 -24.31 -8.32 10.02
C ILE A 267 -25.56 -8.15 9.15
N ASN A 268 -26.75 -7.99 9.76
CA ASN A 268 -27.98 -7.87 8.98
C ASN A 268 -27.94 -6.66 8.03
N PHE A 269 -27.53 -5.49 8.50
CA PHE A 269 -27.45 -4.29 7.65
C PHE A 269 -26.45 -4.46 6.50
N MET A 270 -25.27 -5.04 6.78
CA MET A 270 -24.26 -5.26 5.75
C MET A 270 -24.67 -6.35 4.76
N ASP A 271 -25.31 -7.43 5.22
CA ASP A 271 -25.89 -8.46 4.36
C ASP A 271 -26.94 -7.83 3.44
N ASP A 272 -27.93 -7.12 3.99
CA ASP A 272 -28.99 -6.45 3.23
C ASP A 272 -28.38 -5.52 2.16
N TYR A 273 -27.37 -4.72 2.51
CA TYR A 273 -26.70 -3.82 1.59
C TYR A 273 -25.96 -4.56 0.47
N VAL A 274 -25.18 -5.59 0.80
CA VAL A 274 -24.50 -6.44 -0.18
C VAL A 274 -25.52 -7.09 -1.11
N GLU A 275 -26.62 -7.61 -0.57
CA GLU A 275 -27.68 -8.23 -1.37
C GLU A 275 -28.31 -7.23 -2.36
N MET A 276 -28.67 -6.03 -1.90
CA MET A 276 -29.24 -4.99 -2.77
C MET A 276 -28.28 -4.60 -3.90
N VAL A 277 -26.99 -4.43 -3.61
CA VAL A 277 -25.96 -4.10 -4.60
C VAL A 277 -25.84 -5.20 -5.66
N LEU A 278 -25.69 -6.45 -5.21
CA LEU A 278 -25.48 -7.59 -6.11
C LEU A 278 -26.73 -7.87 -6.95
N GLN A 279 -27.93 -7.77 -6.39
CA GLN A 279 -29.18 -7.90 -7.14
C GLN A 279 -29.33 -6.78 -8.18
N ARG A 280 -28.93 -5.55 -7.86
CA ARG A 280 -29.09 -4.39 -8.74
C ARG A 280 -28.12 -4.40 -9.93
N TYR A 281 -26.87 -4.81 -9.71
CA TYR A 281 -25.79 -4.63 -10.69
C TYR A 281 -25.12 -5.95 -11.13
N GLY A 282 -25.47 -7.09 -10.53
CA GLY A 282 -24.85 -8.40 -10.78
C GLY A 282 -25.03 -8.93 -12.21
N GLU A 283 -26.05 -8.49 -12.95
CA GLU A 283 -26.18 -8.83 -14.38
C GLU A 283 -25.07 -8.20 -15.23
N THR A 284 -24.51 -7.08 -14.78
CA THR A 284 -23.47 -6.30 -15.50
C THR A 284 -22.06 -6.61 -15.02
N VAL A 285 -21.93 -6.90 -13.73
CA VAL A 285 -20.63 -7.01 -13.06
C VAL A 285 -20.44 -8.43 -12.57
N ARG A 286 -19.35 -9.05 -13.02
CA ARG A 286 -18.94 -10.40 -12.57
C ARG A 286 -17.81 -10.38 -11.55
N THR A 287 -17.03 -9.31 -11.52
CA THR A 287 -15.89 -9.15 -10.62
C THR A 287 -16.18 -8.06 -9.61
N TRP A 288 -16.15 -8.42 -8.34
CA TRP A 288 -16.53 -7.58 -7.22
C TRP A 288 -15.40 -7.47 -6.22
N GLN A 289 -14.93 -6.25 -5.95
CA GLN A 289 -14.30 -5.97 -4.68
C GLN A 289 -15.39 -5.94 -3.62
N LEU A 290 -15.56 -7.07 -2.93
CA LEU A 290 -16.60 -7.20 -1.93
C LEU A 290 -16.28 -6.33 -0.71
N THR A 291 -15.02 -6.39 -0.27
CA THR A 291 -14.55 -5.65 0.90
C THR A 291 -13.25 -4.89 0.61
N ALA A 292 -13.07 -3.73 1.26
CA ALA A 292 -11.80 -3.00 1.34
C ALA A 292 -11.46 -2.69 2.80
N ALA A 293 -10.17 -2.50 3.07
CA ALA A 293 -9.63 -2.31 4.42
C ALA A 293 -10.15 -3.37 5.41
N SER A 294 -10.29 -4.63 4.99
CA SER A 294 -10.96 -5.68 5.78
C SER A 294 -10.26 -5.98 7.12
N ASN A 295 -8.97 -5.69 7.18
CA ASN A 295 -8.14 -5.80 8.38
C ASN A 295 -8.21 -4.56 9.30
N TRP A 296 -9.05 -3.57 8.98
CA TRP A 296 -9.07 -2.32 9.71
C TRP A 296 -9.49 -2.54 11.17
N PRO A 297 -8.75 -1.97 12.14
CA PRO A 297 -9.08 -2.13 13.55
C PRO A 297 -10.34 -1.35 13.97
N ASN A 298 -10.96 -1.81 15.06
CA ASN A 298 -11.99 -1.07 15.81
C ASN A 298 -13.25 -0.64 15.02
N VAL A 299 -13.50 -1.24 13.86
CA VAL A 299 -14.70 -1.04 13.05
C VAL A 299 -15.95 -1.26 13.92
N LEU A 300 -16.76 -0.23 14.11
CA LEU A 300 -18.02 -0.30 14.88
C LEU A 300 -17.88 -1.01 16.24
N GLY A 301 -16.71 -0.86 16.89
CA GLY A 301 -16.42 -1.46 18.19
C GLY A 301 -16.22 -2.98 18.19
N LEU A 302 -16.23 -3.63 17.01
CA LEU A 302 -16.08 -5.06 16.86
C LEU A 302 -14.70 -5.56 17.33
N THR A 303 -14.65 -6.78 17.86
CA THR A 303 -13.39 -7.46 18.11
C THR A 303 -12.78 -7.99 16.83
N LYS A 304 -11.52 -8.41 16.94
CA LYS A 304 -10.78 -9.12 15.90
C LYS A 304 -11.55 -10.33 15.36
N GLU A 305 -12.02 -11.19 16.24
CA GLU A 305 -12.75 -12.41 15.89
C GLU A 305 -14.10 -12.11 15.25
N GLU A 306 -14.77 -11.05 15.71
CA GLU A 306 -16.04 -10.60 15.16
C GLU A 306 -15.88 -10.03 13.74
N LEU A 307 -14.81 -9.27 13.49
CA LEU A 307 -14.50 -8.76 12.16
C LEU A 307 -14.21 -9.90 11.17
N LEU A 308 -13.43 -10.91 11.57
CA LEU A 308 -13.19 -12.11 10.75
C LEU A 308 -14.51 -12.84 10.42
N ARG A 309 -15.40 -13.00 11.41
CA ARG A 309 -16.72 -13.63 11.21
C ARG A 309 -17.59 -12.82 10.26
N LEU A 310 -17.60 -11.50 10.43
CA LEU A 310 -18.34 -10.58 9.57
C LEU A 310 -17.83 -10.67 8.13
N THR A 311 -16.53 -10.58 7.89
CA THR A 311 -15.96 -10.68 6.54
C THR A 311 -16.28 -12.03 5.87
N ASN A 312 -16.20 -13.15 6.61
CA ASN A 312 -16.62 -14.47 6.11
C ASN A 312 -18.11 -14.49 5.74
N ARG A 313 -18.96 -13.95 6.62
CA ARG A 313 -20.41 -13.88 6.41
C ARG A 313 -20.76 -13.12 5.13
N LEU A 314 -20.12 -11.97 4.87
CA LEU A 314 -20.37 -11.20 3.65
C LEU A 314 -19.99 -11.98 2.38
N HIS A 315 -18.91 -12.77 2.42
CA HIS A 315 -18.54 -13.64 1.29
C HIS A 315 -19.60 -14.73 1.08
N ASP A 316 -20.05 -15.37 2.15
CA ASP A 316 -21.11 -16.38 2.07
C ASP A 316 -22.41 -15.80 1.49
N THR A 317 -22.82 -14.61 1.94
CA THR A 317 -24.00 -13.90 1.43
C THR A 317 -23.86 -13.60 -0.07
N ALA A 318 -22.71 -13.08 -0.50
CA ALA A 318 -22.46 -12.80 -1.91
C ALA A 318 -22.53 -14.06 -2.79
N LEU A 319 -21.96 -15.17 -2.33
CA LEU A 319 -21.92 -16.44 -3.06
C LEU A 319 -23.26 -17.20 -3.06
N GLN A 320 -24.12 -16.93 -2.07
CA GLN A 320 -25.50 -17.43 -2.07
C GLN A 320 -26.33 -16.77 -3.17
N LEU A 321 -26.04 -15.51 -3.51
CA LEU A 321 -26.70 -14.79 -4.59
C LEU A 321 -26.10 -15.07 -5.97
N ASP A 322 -24.76 -15.04 -6.10
CA ASP A 322 -24.06 -15.40 -7.33
C ASP A 322 -22.86 -16.29 -7.02
N ALA A 323 -23.04 -17.60 -7.20
CA ALA A 323 -22.03 -18.61 -6.94
C ALA A 323 -20.80 -18.51 -7.87
N GLU A 324 -20.93 -17.82 -9.01
CA GLU A 324 -19.88 -17.65 -10.02
C GLU A 324 -19.22 -16.26 -9.94
N ALA A 325 -19.64 -15.40 -9.00
CA ALA A 325 -19.02 -14.09 -8.82
C ALA A 325 -17.55 -14.21 -8.39
N ALA A 326 -16.68 -13.44 -9.03
CA ALA A 326 -15.29 -13.31 -8.61
C ALA A 326 -15.20 -12.28 -7.48
N LEU A 327 -14.97 -12.75 -6.24
CA LEU A 327 -14.96 -11.94 -5.03
C LEU A 327 -13.54 -11.61 -4.57
N ILE A 328 -13.24 -10.32 -4.48
CA ILE A 328 -11.94 -9.79 -4.09
C ILE A 328 -12.00 -9.30 -2.65
N LEU A 329 -11.03 -9.74 -1.85
CA LEU A 329 -10.78 -9.27 -0.48
C LEU A 329 -9.75 -8.13 -0.51
N GLY A 330 -10.13 -6.92 -0.12
CA GLY A 330 -9.21 -5.78 -0.01
C GLY A 330 -8.59 -5.63 1.38
N LEU A 331 -7.29 -5.37 1.42
CA LEU A 331 -6.50 -5.15 2.63
C LEU A 331 -5.79 -3.79 2.55
N ALA A 332 -5.85 -3.04 3.64
CA ALA A 332 -5.15 -1.78 3.80
C ALA A 332 -3.87 -1.96 4.64
N GLN A 333 -2.87 -1.09 4.43
CA GLN A 333 -1.60 -1.11 5.17
C GLN A 333 -0.94 -2.49 5.20
N PRO A 334 -0.50 -3.04 4.06
CA PRO A 334 0.00 -4.41 3.99
C PRO A 334 1.24 -4.68 4.87
N TRP A 335 1.98 -3.63 5.27
CA TRP A 335 3.08 -3.72 6.24
C TRP A 335 2.61 -3.71 7.70
N GLY A 336 1.33 -3.46 7.97
CA GLY A 336 0.72 -3.53 9.29
C GLY A 336 0.93 -2.29 10.15
N GLU A 337 1.06 -1.09 9.58
CA GLU A 337 1.25 0.16 10.32
C GLU A 337 0.20 0.36 11.45
N SER A 338 -1.05 -0.03 11.25
CA SER A 338 -2.09 0.06 12.30
C SER A 338 -1.78 -0.71 13.58
N LEU A 339 -0.94 -1.75 13.54
CA LEU A 339 -0.52 -2.53 14.72
C LEU A 339 0.37 -1.75 15.68
N THR A 340 1.05 -0.71 15.22
CA THR A 340 1.98 0.05 16.06
C THR A 340 1.25 0.92 17.08
N HIS A 341 -0.01 1.26 16.81
CA HIS A 341 -0.79 2.22 17.59
C HIS A 341 -2.11 1.64 18.13
N GLN A 342 -2.57 0.47 17.66
CA GLN A 342 -3.88 -0.07 18.03
C GLN A 342 -3.80 -1.52 18.53
N ASP A 343 -4.12 -1.74 19.81
CA ASP A 343 -4.14 -3.06 20.47
C ASP A 343 -5.02 -4.10 19.73
N ARG A 344 -6.01 -3.62 18.97
CA ARG A 344 -6.99 -4.43 18.23
C ARG A 344 -6.73 -4.58 16.72
N ALA A 345 -5.59 -4.14 16.19
CA ALA A 345 -5.26 -4.37 14.78
C ALA A 345 -4.83 -5.82 14.49
N PHE A 346 -5.13 -6.29 13.29
CA PHE A 346 -4.59 -7.53 12.74
C PHE A 346 -3.43 -7.22 11.81
N PHE A 347 -2.39 -8.06 11.82
CA PHE A 347 -1.46 -8.05 10.69
C PHE A 347 -2.22 -8.50 9.44
N PRO A 348 -2.29 -7.68 8.37
CA PRO A 348 -3.18 -7.97 7.25
C PRO A 348 -2.89 -9.32 6.57
N PHE A 349 -1.63 -9.75 6.54
CA PHE A 349 -1.27 -11.09 6.03
C PHE A 349 -1.93 -12.20 6.85
N LEU A 350 -1.85 -12.13 8.19
CA LEU A 350 -2.49 -13.11 9.06
C LEU A 350 -4.01 -13.03 9.00
N PHE A 351 -4.58 -11.83 8.79
CA PHE A 351 -6.02 -11.68 8.59
C PHE A 351 -6.49 -12.48 7.37
N ALA A 352 -5.80 -12.30 6.23
CA ALA A 352 -6.10 -13.04 5.01
C ALA A 352 -5.86 -14.55 5.16
N ASP A 353 -4.72 -14.96 5.73
CA ASP A 353 -4.41 -16.38 6.00
C ASP A 353 -5.51 -17.04 6.85
N ASN A 354 -6.01 -16.35 7.90
CA ASN A 354 -7.10 -16.87 8.72
C ASN A 354 -8.42 -17.03 7.94
N LEU A 355 -8.78 -16.08 7.07
CA LEU A 355 -9.98 -16.21 6.23
C LEU A 355 -9.86 -17.40 5.27
N LEU A 356 -8.70 -17.58 4.66
CA LEU A 356 -8.43 -18.71 3.74
C LEU A 356 -8.49 -20.06 4.45
N ARG A 357 -7.90 -20.17 5.65
CA ARG A 357 -7.99 -21.38 6.49
C ARG A 357 -9.43 -21.69 6.92
N ASN A 358 -10.25 -20.66 7.10
CA ASN A 358 -11.68 -20.78 7.37
C ASN A 358 -12.52 -21.02 6.10
N ARG A 359 -11.88 -21.33 4.96
CA ARG A 359 -12.50 -21.69 3.67
C ARG A 359 -13.37 -20.60 3.05
N ALA A 360 -13.07 -19.33 3.34
CA ALA A 360 -13.62 -18.22 2.57
C ALA A 360 -13.27 -18.41 1.09
N LYS A 361 -14.27 -18.42 0.20
CA LYS A 361 -14.04 -18.47 -1.23
C LYS A 361 -13.68 -17.08 -1.72
N ILE A 362 -12.39 -16.80 -1.72
CA ILE A 362 -11.79 -15.55 -2.19
C ILE A 362 -11.13 -15.82 -3.54
N SER A 363 -11.46 -15.01 -4.55
CA SER A 363 -10.90 -15.13 -5.90
C SER A 363 -9.55 -14.45 -6.05
N ALA A 364 -9.35 -13.32 -5.35
CA ALA A 364 -8.10 -12.58 -5.33
C ALA A 364 -7.99 -11.70 -4.08
N ILE A 365 -6.78 -11.28 -3.74
CA ILE A 365 -6.50 -10.32 -2.66
C ILE A 365 -6.07 -8.99 -3.29
N ASP A 366 -6.77 -7.90 -2.96
CA ASP A 366 -6.36 -6.54 -3.31
C ASP A 366 -5.52 -5.93 -2.19
N LEU A 367 -4.29 -5.56 -2.51
CA LEU A 367 -3.37 -4.87 -1.60
C LEU A 367 -3.38 -3.38 -1.90
N GLU A 368 -3.77 -2.58 -0.92
CA GLU A 368 -3.78 -1.13 -1.03
C GLU A 368 -2.41 -0.55 -0.69
N LEU A 369 -1.65 -0.22 -1.74
CA LEU A 369 -0.36 0.46 -1.70
C LEU A 369 -0.56 1.94 -2.01
N VAL A 370 -1.20 2.66 -1.08
CA VAL A 370 -1.28 4.12 -1.10
C VAL A 370 -0.20 4.67 -0.18
N MET A 371 0.79 5.37 -0.72
CA MET A 371 1.94 5.85 0.04
C MET A 371 1.95 7.36 0.20
N GLY A 372 2.56 7.84 1.29
CA GLY A 372 2.69 9.28 1.54
C GLY A 372 1.46 9.92 2.20
N VAL A 373 0.52 9.10 2.66
CA VAL A 373 -0.69 9.49 3.37
C VAL A 373 -0.73 8.72 4.69
N SER A 374 -1.05 9.38 5.80
CA SER A 374 -1.21 8.73 7.11
C SER A 374 -2.68 8.40 7.42
N GLY A 375 -2.93 7.81 8.59
CA GLY A 375 -4.23 7.20 8.89
C GLY A 375 -4.34 5.85 8.18
N ARG A 376 -4.83 5.81 6.94
CA ARG A 376 -5.05 4.59 6.12
C ARG A 376 -3.94 4.26 5.14
N GLY A 377 -3.23 5.27 4.63
CA GLY A 377 -2.08 5.02 3.76
C GLY A 377 -0.96 4.27 4.49
N SER A 378 -0.06 3.71 3.69
CA SER A 378 1.20 3.13 4.16
C SER A 378 2.29 4.19 4.21
N TYR A 379 3.24 4.04 5.13
CA TYR A 379 4.43 4.88 5.10
C TYR A 379 5.24 4.58 3.83
N ALA A 380 5.92 5.60 3.29
CA ALA A 380 6.70 5.42 2.08
C ALA A 380 7.81 4.37 2.27
N ARG A 381 8.01 3.56 1.22
CA ARG A 381 9.00 2.49 1.12
C ARG A 381 9.65 2.57 -0.26
N ASP A 382 10.89 2.11 -0.36
CA ASP A 382 11.53 1.95 -1.68
C ASP A 382 10.96 0.75 -2.45
N LEU A 383 11.28 0.68 -3.74
CA LEU A 383 10.75 -0.33 -4.65
C LEU A 383 11.16 -1.76 -4.28
N LEU A 384 12.30 -1.94 -3.62
CA LEU A 384 12.74 -3.26 -3.17
C LEU A 384 11.78 -3.80 -2.10
N GLU A 385 11.40 -2.95 -1.14
CA GLU A 385 10.43 -3.30 -0.09
C GLU A 385 9.01 -3.49 -0.66
N VAL A 386 8.63 -2.73 -1.70
CA VAL A 386 7.38 -2.99 -2.45
C VAL A 386 7.40 -4.37 -3.11
N SER A 387 8.51 -4.74 -3.76
CA SER A 387 8.64 -6.06 -4.39
C SER A 387 8.52 -7.18 -3.35
N ARG A 388 9.20 -7.02 -2.20
CA ARG A 388 9.19 -7.97 -1.09
C ARG A 388 7.80 -8.14 -0.46
N ILE A 389 7.03 -7.07 -0.28
CA ILE A 389 5.67 -7.20 0.27
C ILE A 389 4.74 -7.93 -0.71
N LEU A 390 4.88 -7.68 -2.02
CA LEU A 390 4.12 -8.42 -3.03
C LEU A 390 4.49 -9.91 -3.04
N ASP A 391 5.79 -10.22 -2.93
CA ASP A 391 6.28 -11.61 -2.84
C ASP A 391 5.76 -12.32 -1.55
N LEU A 392 5.66 -11.62 -0.42
CA LEU A 392 5.08 -12.17 0.82
C LEU A 392 3.63 -12.60 0.62
N TYR A 393 2.77 -11.72 0.11
CA TYR A 393 1.35 -12.04 -0.06
C TYR A 393 1.10 -13.07 -1.17
N ALA A 394 2.02 -13.20 -2.14
CA ALA A 394 1.95 -14.27 -3.14
C ALA A 394 2.04 -15.68 -2.50
N LEU A 395 2.60 -15.82 -1.29
CA LEU A 395 2.62 -17.09 -0.55
C LEU A 395 1.22 -17.59 -0.18
N LEU A 396 0.21 -16.71 -0.11
CA LEU A 396 -1.19 -17.10 0.11
C LEU A 396 -1.80 -17.86 -1.08
N SER A 397 -1.07 -17.97 -2.20
CA SER A 397 -1.44 -18.74 -3.39
C SER A 397 -2.76 -18.30 -4.03
N LEU A 398 -3.15 -17.04 -3.80
CA LEU A 398 -4.21 -16.35 -4.53
C LEU A 398 -3.62 -15.33 -5.51
N PRO A 399 -4.31 -15.06 -6.63
CA PRO A 399 -4.01 -13.89 -7.45
C PRO A 399 -4.01 -12.62 -6.62
N LEU A 400 -3.04 -11.74 -6.89
CA LEU A 400 -2.97 -10.43 -6.28
C LEU A 400 -3.52 -9.36 -7.21
N ARG A 401 -4.20 -8.41 -6.62
CA ARG A 401 -4.55 -7.12 -7.19
C ARG A 401 -3.86 -6.05 -6.36
N VAL A 402 -3.51 -4.94 -6.99
CA VAL A 402 -2.79 -3.87 -6.30
C VAL A 402 -3.48 -2.54 -6.55
N THR A 403 -3.99 -1.93 -5.49
CA THR A 403 -4.47 -0.55 -5.55
C THR A 403 -3.28 0.39 -5.29
N LEU A 404 -2.99 1.28 -6.24
CA LEU A 404 -1.87 2.23 -6.18
C LEU A 404 -2.39 3.66 -6.04
N GLY A 405 -1.74 4.44 -5.18
CA GLY A 405 -1.98 5.87 -5.04
C GLY A 405 -0.81 6.59 -4.37
N CYS A 406 -0.57 7.83 -4.79
CA CYS A 406 0.48 8.68 -4.26
C CYS A 406 0.09 10.16 -4.45
N PRO A 407 0.28 11.02 -3.44
CA PRO A 407 -0.16 12.40 -3.49
C PRO A 407 0.72 13.23 -4.44
N SER A 408 0.11 14.18 -5.16
CA SER A 408 0.82 15.14 -6.00
C SER A 408 1.09 16.49 -5.33
N SER A 409 0.70 16.68 -4.07
CA SER A 409 0.81 17.95 -3.35
C SER A 409 0.68 17.75 -1.84
N LEU A 410 1.29 18.65 -1.06
CA LEU A 410 1.09 18.79 0.40
C LEU A 410 -0.03 19.77 0.77
N GLY A 411 -0.62 20.46 -0.21
CA GLY A 411 -1.64 21.47 0.04
C GLY A 411 -2.91 20.89 0.67
N PRO A 412 -3.80 21.74 1.22
CA PRO A 412 -5.10 21.28 1.67
C PRO A 412 -5.91 20.73 0.51
N ASP A 413 -6.61 19.61 0.73
CA ASP A 413 -7.58 19.04 -0.19
C ASP A 413 -8.96 18.99 0.47
N PRO A 414 -9.85 19.96 0.20
CA PRO A 414 -11.17 20.00 0.83
C PRO A 414 -12.12 18.88 0.41
N GLN A 415 -11.82 18.14 -0.66
CA GLN A 415 -12.64 17.01 -1.12
C GLN A 415 -12.12 15.67 -0.61
N ALA A 416 -10.90 15.64 -0.07
CA ALA A 416 -10.34 14.43 0.52
C ALA A 416 -10.88 14.17 1.93
N ASP A 417 -10.77 12.92 2.39
CA ASP A 417 -11.01 12.58 3.79
C ASP A 417 -9.96 13.28 4.68
N ALA A 418 -10.45 14.09 5.62
CA ALA A 418 -9.60 14.85 6.53
C ALA A 418 -8.83 13.96 7.53
N ASP A 419 -9.27 12.72 7.74
CA ASP A 419 -8.59 11.77 8.62
C ASP A 419 -7.34 11.14 7.97
N PHE A 420 -7.11 11.38 6.68
CA PHE A 420 -5.99 10.85 5.92
C PHE A 420 -5.09 11.96 5.35
N PRO A 421 -4.37 12.72 6.20
CA PRO A 421 -3.54 13.82 5.75
C PRO A 421 -2.29 13.33 4.99
N VAL A 422 -1.80 14.19 4.08
CA VAL A 422 -0.53 13.95 3.37
C VAL A 422 0.64 14.13 4.34
N GLU A 423 1.54 13.16 4.35
CA GLU A 423 2.76 13.20 5.14
C GLU A 423 3.89 13.86 4.35
N PRO A 424 4.66 14.81 4.92
CA PRO A 424 5.81 15.41 4.26
C PRO A 424 6.83 14.36 3.78
N ARG A 425 7.24 14.48 2.52
CA ARG A 425 8.29 13.65 1.92
C ARG A 425 9.68 14.05 2.41
N GLY A 426 9.84 15.26 2.93
CA GLY A 426 11.10 15.78 3.48
C GLY A 426 11.98 16.43 2.40
N ASN A 427 13.31 16.22 2.45
CA ASN A 427 14.26 16.85 1.52
C ASN A 427 13.92 16.59 0.04
N GLU A 428 14.27 17.57 -0.81
CA GLU A 428 13.91 17.65 -2.23
C GLU A 428 14.15 16.35 -3.04
N PRO A 429 13.20 15.97 -3.92
CA PRO A 429 11.94 16.67 -4.21
C PRO A 429 10.81 16.34 -3.20
N GLU A 430 10.02 17.36 -2.85
CA GLU A 430 8.76 17.23 -2.10
C GLU A 430 7.63 16.73 -3.03
N TRP A 431 6.46 16.37 -2.49
CA TRP A 431 5.32 15.93 -3.33
C TRP A 431 4.99 16.93 -4.44
N SER A 432 5.00 16.42 -5.67
CA SER A 432 4.66 17.16 -6.88
C SER A 432 3.98 16.23 -7.92
N PRO A 433 3.34 16.79 -8.96
CA PRO A 433 2.80 15.98 -10.05
C PRO A 433 3.85 15.13 -10.79
N GLU A 434 5.11 15.58 -10.84
CA GLU A 434 6.24 14.85 -11.42
C GLU A 434 6.64 13.67 -10.52
N VAL A 435 6.73 13.89 -9.20
CA VAL A 435 7.00 12.84 -8.22
C VAL A 435 5.92 11.76 -8.24
N GLN A 436 4.65 12.17 -8.34
CA GLN A 436 3.52 11.24 -8.51
C GLN A 436 3.67 10.42 -9.80
N SER A 437 4.08 11.05 -10.90
CA SER A 437 4.27 10.39 -12.20
C SER A 437 5.40 9.36 -12.18
N GLU A 438 6.55 9.72 -11.63
CA GLU A 438 7.68 8.80 -11.44
C GLU A 438 7.27 7.59 -10.60
N TRP A 439 6.59 7.84 -9.47
CA TRP A 439 6.11 6.77 -8.59
C TRP A 439 5.09 5.87 -9.28
N ALA A 440 4.15 6.43 -10.04
CA ALA A 440 3.15 5.68 -10.80
C ALA A 440 3.80 4.77 -11.84
N GLN A 441 4.84 5.26 -12.54
CA GLN A 441 5.61 4.46 -13.48
C GLN A 441 6.32 3.30 -12.79
N GLN A 442 7.07 3.58 -11.72
CA GLN A 442 7.89 2.59 -11.04
C GLN A 442 7.05 1.50 -10.35
N CYS A 443 6.09 1.90 -9.51
CA CYS A 443 5.23 0.96 -8.79
C CYS A 443 4.27 0.22 -9.73
N GLY A 444 3.71 0.90 -10.74
CA GLY A 444 2.87 0.29 -11.76
C GLY A 444 3.62 -0.77 -12.58
N SER A 445 4.85 -0.46 -13.00
CA SER A 445 5.71 -1.42 -13.72
C SER A 445 6.06 -2.63 -12.85
N LEU A 446 6.45 -2.38 -11.59
CA LEU A 446 6.80 -3.43 -10.64
C LEU A 446 5.62 -4.38 -10.41
N ALA A 447 4.44 -3.85 -10.09
CA ALA A 447 3.26 -4.67 -9.85
C ALA A 447 2.86 -5.45 -11.10
N LEU A 448 2.75 -4.80 -12.28
CA LEU A 448 2.32 -5.48 -13.51
C LEU A 448 3.32 -6.51 -14.03
N CYS A 449 4.63 -6.37 -13.75
CA CYS A 449 5.60 -7.36 -14.22
C CYS A 449 5.45 -8.71 -13.49
N LYS A 450 5.01 -8.70 -12.23
CA LYS A 450 4.85 -9.91 -11.41
C LYS A 450 3.73 -10.81 -11.97
N PRO A 451 4.00 -12.10 -12.25
CA PRO A 451 3.02 -12.99 -12.90
C PRO A 451 1.80 -13.32 -12.04
N TYR A 452 1.92 -13.23 -10.72
CA TYR A 452 0.81 -13.46 -9.78
C TYR A 452 -0.06 -12.20 -9.58
N VAL A 453 0.28 -11.06 -10.21
CA VAL A 453 -0.55 -9.85 -10.19
C VAL A 453 -1.48 -9.83 -11.40
N GLU A 454 -2.77 -9.99 -11.15
CA GLU A 454 -3.80 -10.00 -12.19
C GLU A 454 -4.32 -8.60 -12.53
N ALA A 455 -4.21 -7.63 -11.62
CA ALA A 455 -4.68 -6.28 -11.86
C ALA A 455 -3.94 -5.22 -11.02
N VAL A 456 -3.79 -4.04 -11.60
CA VAL A 456 -3.38 -2.81 -10.90
C VAL A 456 -4.49 -1.78 -11.04
N THR A 457 -4.88 -1.16 -9.94
CA THR A 457 -5.96 -0.15 -9.89
C THR A 457 -5.43 1.17 -9.35
N TRP A 458 -5.62 2.27 -10.06
CA TRP A 458 -5.32 3.60 -9.52
C TRP A 458 -6.45 4.12 -8.62
N THR A 459 -6.13 4.75 -7.49
CA THR A 459 -7.08 5.08 -6.40
C THR A 459 -8.32 5.85 -6.82
N HIS A 460 -8.20 6.80 -7.74
CA HIS A 460 -9.32 7.54 -8.32
C HIS A 460 -8.87 8.40 -9.51
N PHE A 461 -9.81 8.72 -10.39
CA PHE A 461 -9.50 9.46 -11.61
C PHE A 461 -9.33 10.98 -11.40
N ALA A 462 -10.22 11.63 -10.66
CA ALA A 462 -10.26 13.10 -10.54
C ALA A 462 -10.44 13.57 -9.10
N ASP A 463 -9.75 14.65 -8.71
CA ASP A 463 -9.79 15.25 -7.37
C ASP A 463 -10.95 16.26 -7.17
N ASP A 464 -11.93 16.30 -8.07
CA ASP A 464 -13.02 17.27 -8.05
C ASP A 464 -14.27 16.80 -7.29
N GLN A 465 -14.35 15.50 -6.99
CA GLN A 465 -15.41 14.87 -6.19
C GLN A 465 -14.88 14.45 -4.81
N PRO A 466 -15.77 14.22 -3.82
CA PRO A 466 -15.36 13.61 -2.56
C PRO A 466 -14.59 12.30 -2.79
N HIS A 467 -13.40 12.21 -2.22
CA HIS A 467 -12.49 11.09 -2.43
C HIS A 467 -11.70 10.79 -1.16
N GLN A 468 -11.08 9.60 -1.11
CA GLN A 468 -10.44 9.15 0.13
C GLN A 468 -9.05 9.72 0.32
N PHE A 469 -8.21 9.71 -0.72
CA PHE A 469 -6.80 10.03 -0.60
C PHE A 469 -6.47 11.39 -1.24
N PRO A 470 -5.95 12.36 -0.48
CA PRO A 470 -5.72 13.71 -0.99
C PRO A 470 -4.74 13.77 -2.16
N HIS A 471 -5.09 14.54 -3.18
CA HIS A 471 -4.26 14.80 -4.37
C HIS A 471 -3.79 13.55 -5.14
N CYS A 472 -4.39 12.37 -4.93
CA CYS A 472 -3.99 11.14 -5.63
C CYS A 472 -4.63 11.00 -7.03
N GLY A 473 -5.54 11.87 -7.43
CA GLY A 473 -6.21 11.82 -8.73
C GLY A 473 -5.25 12.03 -9.90
N LEU A 474 -5.63 11.53 -11.07
CA LEU A 474 -4.91 11.71 -12.35
C LEU A 474 -5.34 12.99 -13.09
N VAL A 475 -6.43 13.59 -12.65
CA VAL A 475 -6.93 14.90 -13.05
C VAL A 475 -7.09 15.72 -11.77
N ASP A 476 -6.55 16.93 -11.76
CA ASP A 476 -6.68 17.80 -10.61
C ASP A 476 -8.11 18.37 -10.49
N ARG A 477 -8.37 19.07 -9.39
CA ARG A 477 -9.67 19.71 -9.12
C ARG A 477 -10.09 20.74 -10.18
N SER A 478 -9.15 21.31 -10.94
CA SER A 478 -9.45 22.24 -12.03
C SER A 478 -9.84 21.54 -13.34
N GLY A 479 -9.74 20.21 -13.41
CA GLY A 479 -9.93 19.44 -14.63
C GLY A 479 -8.64 19.27 -15.45
N SER A 480 -7.49 19.72 -14.95
CA SER A 480 -6.22 19.60 -15.66
C SER A 480 -5.62 18.20 -15.47
N VAL A 481 -5.19 17.58 -16.56
CA VAL A 481 -4.57 16.25 -16.55
C VAL A 481 -3.18 16.33 -15.90
N LYS A 482 -2.93 15.46 -14.92
CA LYS A 482 -1.63 15.37 -14.25
C LYS A 482 -0.66 14.48 -15.05
N PRO A 483 0.67 14.70 -14.91
CA PRO A 483 1.68 13.92 -15.63
C PRO A 483 1.63 12.42 -15.35
N ALA A 484 1.07 11.98 -14.21
CA ALA A 484 0.97 10.57 -13.85
C ALA A 484 0.08 9.73 -14.78
N LEU A 485 -0.80 10.35 -15.59
CA LEU A 485 -1.60 9.62 -16.57
C LEU A 485 -0.74 9.03 -17.70
N ASP A 486 0.33 9.71 -18.11
CA ASP A 486 1.19 9.32 -19.22
C ASP A 486 1.93 7.98 -19.01
N PRO A 487 2.61 7.73 -17.88
CA PRO A 487 3.24 6.44 -17.65
C PRO A 487 2.23 5.29 -17.56
N LEU A 488 1.04 5.51 -16.99
CA LEU A 488 -0.02 4.50 -16.97
C LEU A 488 -0.50 4.16 -18.39
N ARG A 489 -0.70 5.18 -19.24
CA ARG A 489 -1.00 5.00 -20.66
C ARG A 489 0.09 4.25 -21.40
N TYR A 490 1.36 4.56 -21.13
CA TYR A 490 2.50 3.84 -21.69
C TYR A 490 2.47 2.35 -21.30
N LEU A 491 2.25 2.03 -20.02
CA LEU A 491 2.17 0.65 -19.54
C LEU A 491 1.08 -0.14 -20.25
N ARG A 492 -0.12 0.44 -20.37
CA ARG A 492 -1.21 -0.17 -21.14
C ARG A 492 -0.80 -0.46 -22.58
N GLN A 493 -0.35 0.56 -23.30
CA GLN A 493 -0.05 0.44 -24.74
C GLN A 493 1.10 -0.54 -25.02
N ARG A 494 2.09 -0.58 -24.13
CA ARG A 494 3.30 -1.37 -24.29
C ARG A 494 3.13 -2.84 -23.93
N TYR A 495 2.38 -3.14 -22.87
CA TYR A 495 2.36 -4.47 -22.25
C TYR A 495 0.98 -5.15 -22.21
N LEU A 496 -0.13 -4.39 -22.17
CA LEU A 496 -1.46 -4.95 -21.91
C LEU A 496 -2.27 -5.15 -23.20
N ARG A 497 -3.24 -6.08 -23.15
CA ARG A 497 -4.13 -6.38 -24.28
C ARG A 497 -5.03 -5.23 -24.65
#